data_AF-Q64UH9-F1
#
_entry.id   AF-Q64UH9-F1
#
_cell.length_a   1.000
_cell.length_b   1.000
_cell.length_c   1.000
_cell.angle_alpha   90.00
_cell.angle_beta   90.00
_cell.angle_gamma   90.00
#
_symmetry.space_group_name_H-M   'P 1'
#
loop_
_entity.id
_entity.type
_entity.pdbx_description
1 polymer ?
#
loop_
_entity_poly.entity_id
_entity_poly.type
_entity_poly.pdbx_seq_one_letter_code
_entity_poly.pdbx_strand_id
1 'polypeptide(L)'
;MTNDWIYFNLRTGEVFNALGVNRDIKEGGQMNRTDWDLAFCGYVMRTNSGTSGIGRGGAADLGYGNYENWTSVAQLPSDLKWVEDNQEVYVTMSQNDWNHYLIENGLDFNSNPWFDPNNGPQKTTTNANPVLAQAMSFAGPPPVYTPSYHTYVVRTADGKHYFKIQIISWYDANVEIGDEGGRLSYYCDELQP
;
A
#
# COMPACT_ATOMS: atom_id res chain seq x y z
N MET A 1 13.78 5.65 0.43
CA MET A 1 13.24 7.00 0.18
C MET A 1 11.80 6.99 0.70
N THR A 2 11.10 8.11 0.66
CA THR A 2 9.66 8.18 0.94
C THR A 2 8.98 7.84 -0.38
N ASN A 3 7.98 6.94 -0.36
CA ASN A 3 7.37 6.34 -1.57
C ASN A 3 8.23 5.29 -2.27
N ASP A 4 8.71 4.31 -1.51
CA ASP A 4 9.46 3.15 -2.02
C ASP A 4 8.48 2.08 -2.55
N TRP A 5 7.91 2.32 -3.75
CA TRP A 5 6.86 1.47 -4.29
C TRP A 5 7.36 0.29 -5.12
N ILE A 6 6.81 -0.89 -4.84
CA ILE A 6 6.90 -2.11 -5.66
C ILE A 6 5.55 -2.33 -6.34
N TYR A 7 5.55 -2.47 -7.66
CA TYR A 7 4.33 -2.58 -8.46
C TYR A 7 4.17 -3.99 -9.01
N PHE A 8 2.92 -4.46 -9.04
CA PHE A 8 2.56 -5.80 -9.48
C PHE A 8 1.51 -5.70 -10.58
N ASN A 9 1.74 -6.44 -11.67
CA ASN A 9 0.70 -6.80 -12.62
C ASN A 9 0.08 -8.10 -12.13
N LEU A 10 -1.13 -8.03 -11.57
CA LEU A 10 -1.77 -9.19 -10.95
C LEU A 10 -2.16 -10.26 -11.98
N ARG A 11 -2.34 -9.87 -13.24
CA ARG A 11 -2.71 -10.79 -14.34
C ARG A 11 -1.51 -11.58 -14.86
N THR A 12 -0.34 -10.96 -14.92
CA THR A 12 0.86 -11.58 -15.54
C THR A 12 1.89 -12.05 -14.51
N GLY A 13 1.80 -11.59 -13.27
CA GLY A 13 2.81 -11.79 -12.23
C GLY A 13 4.07 -10.93 -12.42
N GLU A 14 4.07 -10.00 -13.38
CA GLU A 14 5.20 -9.08 -13.57
C GLU A 14 5.33 -8.13 -12.38
N VAL A 15 6.58 -7.89 -11.94
CA VAL A 15 6.89 -7.03 -10.80
C VAL A 15 7.89 -5.96 -11.20
N PHE A 16 7.60 -4.70 -10.90
CA PHE A 16 8.46 -3.56 -11.13
C PHE A 16 9.04 -3.04 -9.81
N ASN A 17 10.28 -2.54 -9.86
CA ASN A 17 11.08 -2.10 -8.72
C ASN A 17 11.46 -3.21 -7.72
N ALA A 18 11.33 -4.48 -8.11
CA ALA A 18 11.63 -5.63 -7.24
C ALA A 18 13.10 -5.65 -6.76
N LEU A 19 14.01 -5.13 -7.57
CA LEU A 19 15.46 -5.12 -7.30
C LEU A 19 15.98 -3.76 -6.84
N GLY A 20 15.09 -2.79 -6.63
CA GLY A 20 15.49 -1.45 -6.24
C GLY A 20 14.40 -0.42 -6.48
N VAL A 21 14.25 0.47 -5.51
CA VAL A 21 13.31 1.58 -5.55
C VAL A 21 13.56 2.44 -6.79
N ASN A 22 12.49 2.87 -7.47
CA ASN A 22 12.54 3.79 -8.61
C ASN A 22 13.41 3.30 -9.80
N ARG A 23 13.71 2.00 -9.86
CA ARG A 23 14.52 1.39 -10.92
C ARG A 23 13.77 1.31 -12.25
N ASP A 24 12.56 0.76 -12.21
CA ASP A 24 11.72 0.51 -13.39
C ASP A 24 10.60 1.54 -13.51
N ILE A 25 10.00 1.93 -12.38
CA ILE A 25 8.94 2.95 -12.29
C ILE A 25 9.33 3.97 -11.22
N LYS A 26 9.61 5.19 -11.66
CA LYS A 26 9.77 6.35 -10.79
C LYS A 26 8.42 6.96 -10.46
N GLU A 27 8.28 7.61 -9.30
CA GLU A 27 7.07 8.35 -8.96
C GLU A 27 6.70 9.37 -10.06
N GLY A 28 5.43 9.40 -10.44
CA GLY A 28 4.88 10.09 -11.62
C GLY A 28 4.91 9.25 -12.91
N GLY A 29 5.86 8.33 -13.06
CA GLY A 29 6.00 7.45 -14.23
C GLY A 29 4.93 6.37 -14.33
N GLN A 30 4.30 6.01 -13.21
CA GLN A 30 3.19 5.04 -13.16
C GLN A 30 1.91 5.58 -13.80
N MET A 31 1.74 6.90 -13.87
CA MET A 31 0.45 7.54 -14.13
C MET A 31 -0.16 7.13 -15.47
N ASN A 32 0.65 6.95 -16.50
CA ASN A 32 0.20 6.65 -17.87
C ASN A 32 0.35 5.18 -18.24
N ARG A 33 0.57 4.30 -17.26
CA ARG A 33 0.82 2.87 -17.46
C ARG A 33 -0.40 2.05 -17.05
N THR A 34 -0.69 0.99 -17.81
CA THR A 34 -1.80 0.05 -17.54
C THR A 34 -1.32 -1.38 -17.31
N ASP A 35 -0.01 -1.58 -17.26
CA ASP A 35 0.67 -2.85 -17.06
C ASP A 35 1.03 -3.10 -15.59
N TRP A 36 0.39 -2.40 -14.67
CA TRP A 36 0.42 -2.64 -13.22
C TRP A 36 -0.98 -2.46 -12.65
N ASP A 37 -1.31 -3.17 -11.58
CA ASP A 37 -2.66 -3.20 -10.98
C ASP A 37 -2.65 -2.79 -9.51
N LEU A 38 -1.68 -3.28 -8.74
CA LEU A 38 -1.54 -3.06 -7.31
C LEU A 38 -0.07 -2.75 -6.99
N ALA A 39 0.19 -1.86 -6.05
CA ALA A 39 1.54 -1.58 -5.58
C ALA A 39 1.59 -1.39 -4.06
N PHE A 40 2.76 -1.65 -3.48
CA PHE A 40 3.03 -1.59 -2.04
C PHE A 40 4.16 -0.63 -1.73
N CYS A 41 3.97 0.21 -0.70
CA CYS A 41 5.01 1.00 -0.04
C CYS A 41 4.91 0.70 1.46
N GLY A 42 5.75 -0.22 1.95
CA GLY A 42 5.54 -0.87 3.23
C GLY A 42 4.22 -1.66 3.22
N TYR A 43 3.33 -1.41 4.19
CA TYR A 43 1.98 -2.00 4.23
C TYR A 43 0.92 -1.12 3.55
N VAL A 44 1.29 0.06 3.06
CA VAL A 44 0.37 0.94 2.32
C VAL A 44 0.23 0.42 0.90
N MET A 45 -1.00 0.35 0.41
CA MET A 45 -1.35 -0.18 -0.90
C MET A 45 -1.97 0.90 -1.79
N ARG A 46 -1.65 0.85 -3.08
CA ARG A 46 -2.24 1.71 -4.10
C ARG A 46 -2.68 0.89 -5.31
N THR A 47 -3.73 1.33 -5.97
CA THR A 47 -4.29 0.70 -7.16
C THR A 47 -4.06 1.57 -8.38
N ASN A 48 -4.12 0.99 -9.59
CA ASN A 48 -4.08 1.77 -10.82
C ASN A 48 -5.42 2.46 -11.09
N SER A 49 -5.71 3.51 -10.32
CA SER A 49 -6.93 4.31 -10.37
C SER A 49 -6.71 5.72 -9.82
N GLY A 50 -7.72 6.59 -9.95
CA GLY A 50 -7.78 7.87 -9.25
C GLY A 50 -6.50 8.70 -9.37
N THR A 51 -5.92 9.08 -8.23
CA THR A 51 -4.68 9.88 -8.17
C THR A 51 -3.41 9.09 -8.50
N SER A 52 -3.50 7.77 -8.66
CA SER A 52 -2.34 6.87 -8.82
C SER A 52 -2.13 6.38 -10.25
N GLY A 53 -3.13 6.44 -11.13
CA GLY A 53 -2.98 6.05 -12.54
C GLY A 53 -4.24 6.14 -13.38
N ILE A 54 -4.08 6.04 -14.71
CA ILE A 54 -5.16 6.13 -15.71
C ILE A 54 -6.04 4.87 -15.81
N GLY A 55 -5.72 3.81 -15.06
CA GLY A 55 -6.47 2.57 -15.07
C GLY A 55 -7.86 2.70 -14.45
N ARG A 56 -8.66 1.65 -14.62
CA ARG A 56 -9.97 1.47 -13.99
C ARG A 56 -9.86 0.67 -12.70
N GLY A 57 -8.74 0.76 -11.98
CA GLY A 57 -8.55 0.03 -10.74
C GLY A 57 -9.49 0.49 -9.63
N GLY A 58 -9.17 0.08 -8.41
CA GLY A 58 -9.87 0.46 -7.18
C GLY A 58 -10.09 -0.74 -6.29
N ALA A 59 -10.53 -0.49 -5.07
CA ALA A 59 -10.76 -1.54 -4.08
C ALA A 59 -12.08 -1.38 -3.35
N ALA A 60 -12.53 -2.47 -2.73
CA ALA A 60 -13.65 -2.47 -1.80
C ALA A 60 -13.39 -3.47 -0.66
N ASP A 61 -13.96 -3.18 0.52
CA ASP A 61 -13.90 -4.06 1.68
C ASP A 61 -15.04 -5.09 1.60
N LEU A 62 -14.71 -6.38 1.66
CA LEU A 62 -15.65 -7.50 1.68
C LEU A 62 -15.94 -8.00 3.11
N GLY A 63 -15.34 -7.36 4.12
CA GLY A 63 -15.56 -7.59 5.53
C GLY A 63 -14.52 -8.49 6.19
N TYR A 64 -14.67 -8.65 7.51
CA TYR A 64 -13.78 -9.42 8.36
C TYR A 64 -13.82 -10.93 8.05
N GLY A 65 -12.64 -11.54 7.89
CA GLY A 65 -12.47 -12.97 7.70
C GLY A 65 -13.01 -13.49 6.35
N ASN A 66 -13.40 -14.77 6.34
CA ASN A 66 -14.08 -15.43 5.21
C ASN A 66 -13.35 -15.38 3.86
N TYR A 67 -12.03 -15.21 3.86
CA TYR A 67 -11.23 -15.13 2.65
C TYR A 67 -11.51 -16.29 1.69
N GLU A 68 -11.56 -17.52 2.22
CA GLU A 68 -11.82 -18.75 1.45
C GLU A 68 -13.23 -18.82 0.84
N ASN A 69 -14.20 -18.08 1.38
CA ASN A 69 -15.59 -18.12 0.90
C ASN A 69 -15.79 -17.28 -0.36
N TRP A 70 -14.90 -16.31 -0.61
CA TRP A 70 -14.90 -15.50 -1.83
C TRP A 70 -14.13 -16.24 -2.92
N THR A 71 -14.85 -16.80 -3.89
CA THR A 71 -14.28 -17.64 -4.96
C THR A 71 -14.66 -17.16 -6.35
N SER A 72 -15.73 -16.37 -6.51
CA SER A 72 -16.20 -15.90 -7.81
C SER A 72 -16.70 -14.45 -7.78
N VAL A 73 -16.56 -13.77 -8.92
CA VAL A 73 -17.09 -12.43 -9.18
C VAL A 73 -18.60 -12.37 -8.97
N ALA A 74 -19.33 -13.46 -9.24
CA ALA A 74 -20.78 -13.53 -9.04
C ALA A 74 -21.22 -13.34 -7.57
N GLN A 75 -20.32 -13.50 -6.61
CA GLN A 75 -20.61 -13.27 -5.20
C GLN A 75 -20.51 -11.80 -4.81
N LEU A 76 -19.81 -10.97 -5.61
CA LEU A 76 -19.63 -9.57 -5.29
C LEU A 76 -20.98 -8.85 -5.28
N PRO A 77 -21.24 -7.95 -4.32
CA PRO A 77 -22.47 -7.17 -4.29
C PRO A 77 -22.67 -6.40 -5.60
N SER A 78 -23.87 -6.44 -6.16
CA SER A 78 -24.18 -5.73 -7.42
C SER A 78 -24.06 -4.21 -7.31
N ASP A 79 -24.17 -3.68 -6.09
CA ASP A 79 -24.04 -2.26 -5.73
C ASP A 79 -22.67 -1.94 -5.09
N LEU A 80 -21.70 -2.85 -5.20
CA LEU A 80 -20.35 -2.66 -4.67
C LEU A 80 -19.72 -1.38 -5.22
N LYS A 81 -19.30 -0.51 -4.30
CA LYS A 81 -18.65 0.75 -4.65
C LYS A 81 -17.14 0.55 -4.69
N TRP A 82 -16.58 0.74 -5.88
CA TRP A 82 -15.13 0.78 -6.06
C TRP A 82 -14.59 2.11 -5.55
N VAL A 83 -13.71 2.04 -4.55
CA VAL A 83 -13.00 3.21 -4.04
C VAL A 83 -11.67 3.32 -4.78
N GLU A 84 -11.52 4.45 -5.47
CA GLU A 84 -10.28 4.79 -6.17
C GLU A 84 -9.28 5.44 -5.21
N ASP A 85 -8.02 5.49 -5.65
CA ASP A 85 -6.95 6.10 -4.90
C ASP A 85 -7.12 7.62 -4.77
N ASN A 86 -6.73 8.15 -3.61
CA ASN A 86 -6.75 9.57 -3.30
C ASN A 86 -5.50 9.99 -2.48
N GLN A 87 -5.50 11.23 -1.97
CA GLN A 87 -4.40 11.83 -1.21
C GLN A 87 -4.63 11.85 0.31
N GLU A 88 -5.52 11.01 0.83
CA GLU A 88 -5.88 10.97 2.26
C GLU A 88 -5.04 9.97 3.06
N VAL A 89 -4.21 9.17 2.40
CA VAL A 89 -3.39 8.14 3.02
C VAL A 89 -2.02 8.69 3.39
N TYR A 90 -1.54 8.33 4.57
CA TYR A 90 -0.24 8.76 5.08
C TYR A 90 0.81 7.65 5.02
N VAL A 91 2.05 8.04 4.71
CA VAL A 91 3.24 7.21 4.84
C VAL A 91 4.24 7.90 5.77
N THR A 92 5.05 7.09 6.48
CA THR A 92 6.17 7.60 7.26
C THR A 92 7.25 8.12 6.32
N MET A 93 7.75 9.33 6.57
CA MET A 93 8.87 9.89 5.82
C MET A 93 10.17 9.19 6.22
N SER A 94 11.08 8.98 5.28
CA SER A 94 12.44 8.59 5.64
C SER A 94 13.16 9.74 6.37
N GLN A 95 14.09 9.42 7.29
CA GLN A 95 14.90 10.45 7.94
C GLN A 95 15.65 11.31 6.92
N ASN A 96 16.12 10.69 5.83
CA ASN A 96 16.81 11.41 4.77
C ASN A 96 15.91 12.43 4.08
N ASP A 97 14.69 12.06 3.72
CA ASP A 97 13.77 12.99 3.04
C ASP A 97 13.24 14.06 3.99
N TRP A 98 13.07 13.74 5.27
CA TRP A 98 12.78 14.75 6.28
C TRP A 98 13.91 15.76 6.39
N ASN A 99 15.17 15.31 6.44
CA ASN A 99 16.34 16.18 6.48
C ASN A 99 16.42 17.07 5.22
N HIS A 100 16.15 16.52 4.04
CA HIS A 100 16.08 17.31 2.80
C HIS A 100 14.98 18.37 2.87
N TYR A 101 13.78 18.01 3.35
CA TYR A 101 12.69 18.96 3.56
C TYR A 101 13.09 20.11 4.50
N LEU A 102 13.76 19.82 5.61
CA LEU A 102 14.22 20.85 6.54
C LEU A 102 15.23 21.81 5.87
N ILE A 103 16.17 21.28 5.08
CA ILE A 103 17.16 22.09 4.36
C ILE A 103 16.47 23.00 3.33
N GLU A 104 15.58 22.45 2.52
CA GLU A 104 14.88 23.20 1.47
C GLU A 104 14.00 24.32 2.03
N ASN A 105 13.46 24.14 3.24
CA ASN A 105 12.60 25.11 3.91
C ASN A 105 13.33 25.97 4.96
N GLY A 106 14.64 25.82 5.12
CA GLY A 106 15.43 26.59 6.08
C GLY A 106 15.05 26.36 7.55
N LEU A 107 14.61 25.15 7.89
CA LEU A 107 14.16 24.77 9.23
C LEU A 107 15.31 24.16 10.06
N ASP A 108 15.31 24.44 11.36
CA ASP A 108 16.28 23.87 12.31
C ASP A 108 15.96 22.40 12.65
N PHE A 109 16.99 21.55 12.66
CA PHE A 109 16.86 20.10 12.89
C PHE A 109 16.48 19.74 14.32
N ASN A 110 16.98 20.50 15.31
CA ASN A 110 16.69 20.22 16.72
C ASN A 110 15.24 20.59 17.08
N SER A 111 14.74 21.66 16.46
CA SER A 111 13.38 22.16 16.65
C SER A 111 12.34 21.35 15.88
N ASN A 112 12.77 20.57 14.87
CA ASN A 112 11.90 19.78 14.01
C ASN A 112 12.42 18.33 13.89
N PRO A 113 12.44 17.56 15.00
CA PRO A 113 12.96 16.21 14.98
C PRO A 113 12.10 15.30 14.08
N TRP A 114 12.76 14.35 13.41
CA TRP A 114 12.07 13.33 12.60
C TRP A 114 11.13 12.45 13.45
N PHE A 115 11.41 12.28 14.74
CA PHE A 115 10.59 11.50 15.66
C PHE A 115 10.17 12.34 16.86
N ASP A 116 8.87 12.44 17.10
CA ASP A 116 8.27 13.01 18.29
C ASP A 116 7.83 11.88 19.24
N PRO A 117 8.29 11.85 20.51
CA PRO A 117 7.89 10.83 21.48
C PRO A 117 6.37 10.70 21.71
N ASN A 118 5.59 11.75 21.47
CA ASN A 118 4.14 11.77 21.66
C ASN A 118 3.37 11.43 20.37
N ASN A 119 3.93 11.78 19.20
CA ASN A 119 3.22 11.70 17.91
C ASN A 119 3.82 10.67 16.94
N GLY A 120 4.99 10.12 17.25
CA GLY A 120 5.73 9.18 16.40
C GLY A 120 6.58 9.87 15.32
N PRO A 121 6.99 9.12 14.27
CA PRO A 121 7.79 9.68 13.18
C PRO A 121 6.97 10.63 12.30
N GLN A 122 7.65 11.57 11.63
CA GLN A 122 7.03 12.47 10.67
C GLN A 122 6.40 11.70 9.50
N LYS A 123 5.23 12.19 9.05
CA LYS A 123 4.44 11.57 8.00
C LYS A 123 4.13 12.57 6.90
N THR A 124 3.87 12.05 5.70
CA THR A 124 3.38 12.83 4.57
C THR A 124 2.24 12.08 3.88
N THR A 125 1.39 12.80 3.17
CA THR A 125 0.32 12.21 2.34
C THR A 125 0.91 11.56 1.09
N THR A 126 0.29 10.50 0.60
CA THR A 126 0.65 9.82 -0.64
C THR A 126 -0.59 9.48 -1.46
N ASN A 127 -0.40 9.23 -2.76
CA ASN A 127 -1.45 8.73 -3.64
C ASN A 127 -1.61 7.22 -3.39
N ALA A 128 -2.66 6.83 -2.68
CA ALA A 128 -2.92 5.45 -2.30
C ALA A 128 -4.40 5.19 -2.03
N ASN A 129 -4.76 3.92 -1.85
CA ASN A 129 -6.14 3.53 -1.69
C ASN A 129 -6.58 3.64 -0.21
N PRO A 130 -7.56 4.50 0.12
CA PRO A 130 -7.95 4.73 1.52
C PRO A 130 -8.65 3.53 2.15
N VAL A 131 -9.29 2.65 1.35
CA VAL A 131 -9.90 1.41 1.87
C VAL A 131 -8.81 0.40 2.19
N LEU A 132 -7.85 0.18 1.29
CA LEU A 132 -6.74 -0.75 1.56
C LEU A 132 -5.81 -0.27 2.67
N ALA A 133 -5.72 1.06 2.91
CA ALA A 133 -4.98 1.61 4.04
C ALA A 133 -5.52 1.15 5.41
N GLN A 134 -6.77 0.67 5.48
CA GLN A 134 -7.36 0.08 6.69
C GLN A 134 -6.92 -1.38 6.93
N ALA A 135 -6.21 -2.00 5.99
CA ALA A 135 -5.81 -3.41 6.11
C ALA A 135 -4.77 -3.66 7.21
N MET A 136 -4.08 -2.63 7.65
CA MET A 136 -3.06 -2.68 8.70
C MET A 136 -3.10 -1.40 9.51
N SER A 137 -2.98 -1.53 10.83
CA SER A 137 -2.81 -0.41 11.75
C SER A 137 -1.44 -0.44 12.42
N PHE A 138 -0.93 0.73 12.81
CA PHE A 138 0.32 0.90 13.52
C PHE A 138 0.09 1.64 14.83
N ALA A 139 0.64 1.11 15.93
CA ALA A 139 0.62 1.73 17.25
C ALA A 139 2.00 1.60 17.93
N GLY A 140 2.30 2.45 18.92
CA GLY A 140 3.53 2.35 19.70
C GLY A 140 3.89 3.65 20.42
N PRO A 141 4.90 3.64 21.32
CA PRO A 141 5.92 2.58 21.52
C PRO A 141 5.54 1.46 22.54
N PRO A 142 6.01 0.20 22.35
CA PRO A 142 6.81 -0.32 21.23
C PRO A 142 5.99 -0.44 19.93
N PRO A 143 6.62 -0.46 18.74
CA PRO A 143 5.90 -0.55 17.47
C PRO A 143 5.15 -1.88 17.32
N VAL A 144 3.84 -1.78 17.14
CA VAL A 144 2.92 -2.89 16.92
C VAL A 144 2.18 -2.67 15.61
N TYR A 145 2.25 -3.66 14.73
CA TYR A 145 1.51 -3.70 13.48
C TYR A 145 0.39 -4.73 13.61
N THR A 146 -0.85 -4.31 13.40
CA THR A 146 -2.03 -5.16 13.58
C THR A 146 -2.83 -5.22 12.27
N PRO A 147 -2.85 -6.39 11.59
CA PRO A 147 -3.70 -6.60 10.43
C PRO A 147 -5.18 -6.48 10.81
N SER A 148 -6.02 -5.99 9.89
CA SER A 148 -7.46 -5.96 10.10
C SER A 148 -8.09 -7.36 9.99
N TYR A 149 -7.43 -8.28 9.27
CA TYR A 149 -7.98 -9.56 8.82
C TYR A 149 -9.25 -9.43 7.96
N HIS A 150 -9.52 -8.25 7.40
CA HIS A 150 -10.56 -8.08 6.38
C HIS A 150 -10.10 -8.66 5.04
N THR A 151 -11.05 -9.19 4.29
CA THR A 151 -10.85 -9.53 2.88
C THR A 151 -11.23 -8.30 2.06
N TYR A 152 -10.34 -7.85 1.20
CA TYR A 152 -10.61 -6.79 0.25
C TYR A 152 -10.66 -7.37 -1.16
N VAL A 153 -11.43 -6.75 -2.05
CA VAL A 153 -11.36 -7.02 -3.48
C VAL A 153 -10.71 -5.84 -4.20
N VAL A 154 -9.80 -6.15 -5.11
CA VAL A 154 -9.08 -5.20 -5.97
C VAL A 154 -9.52 -5.43 -7.40
N ARG A 155 -10.05 -4.41 -8.04
CA ARG A 155 -10.29 -4.38 -9.49
C ARG A 155 -9.00 -3.98 -10.18
N THR A 156 -8.61 -4.74 -11.20
CA THR A 156 -7.38 -4.50 -11.96
C THR A 156 -7.50 -3.30 -12.91
N ALA A 157 -6.37 -2.83 -13.44
CA ALA A 157 -6.29 -1.61 -14.27
C ALA A 157 -7.17 -1.66 -15.54
N ASP A 158 -7.38 -2.85 -16.11
CA ASP A 158 -8.24 -3.03 -17.29
C ASP A 158 -9.75 -3.01 -16.95
N GLY A 159 -10.09 -3.10 -15.65
CA GLY A 159 -11.46 -3.16 -15.14
C GLY A 159 -12.17 -4.49 -15.40
N LYS A 160 -11.44 -5.56 -15.72
CA LYS A 160 -12.02 -6.86 -16.13
C LYS A 160 -11.72 -8.01 -15.19
N HIS A 161 -10.63 -7.91 -14.42
CA HIS A 161 -10.22 -8.95 -13.47
C HIS A 161 -10.27 -8.43 -12.04
N TYR A 162 -10.57 -9.33 -11.10
CA TYR A 162 -10.81 -9.01 -9.70
C TYR A 162 -10.02 -9.98 -8.82
N PHE A 163 -9.24 -9.43 -7.90
CA PHE A 163 -8.41 -10.20 -6.98
C PHE A 163 -8.86 -9.94 -5.56
N LYS A 164 -9.03 -10.99 -4.76
CA LYS A 164 -9.20 -10.86 -3.32
C LYS A 164 -7.85 -10.79 -2.64
N ILE A 165 -7.71 -9.98 -1.60
CA ILE A 165 -6.50 -9.84 -0.80
C ILE A 165 -6.85 -9.78 0.70
N GLN A 166 -6.04 -10.44 1.53
CA GLN A 166 -6.13 -10.33 2.98
C GLN A 166 -4.71 -10.27 3.56
N ILE A 167 -4.46 -9.27 4.41
CA ILE A 167 -3.17 -9.12 5.10
C ILE A 167 -3.17 -9.97 6.37
N ILE A 168 -2.09 -10.73 6.58
CA ILE A 168 -1.99 -11.75 7.65
C ILE A 168 -1.00 -11.37 8.73
N SER A 169 0.15 -10.79 8.36
CA SER A 169 1.13 -10.34 9.34
C SER A 169 2.11 -9.31 8.77
N TRP A 170 2.67 -8.52 9.68
CA TRP A 170 3.84 -7.67 9.44
C TRP A 170 4.96 -8.11 10.40
N TYR A 171 5.34 -9.39 10.34
CA TYR A 171 6.43 -9.95 11.15
C TYR A 171 7.06 -11.13 10.41
N ASP A 172 8.38 -11.19 10.43
CA ASP A 172 9.11 -12.45 10.30
C ASP A 172 9.54 -12.87 11.71
N ALA A 173 9.14 -14.06 12.16
CA ALA A 173 9.52 -14.57 13.47
C ALA A 173 11.03 -14.94 13.57
N ASN A 174 11.78 -14.82 12.47
CA ASN A 174 13.18 -15.24 12.37
C ASN A 174 14.18 -14.11 12.12
N VAL A 175 13.77 -12.84 12.18
CA VAL A 175 14.65 -11.71 11.87
C VAL A 175 14.73 -10.77 13.08
N GLU A 176 15.93 -10.62 13.63
CA GLU A 176 16.20 -9.60 14.65
C GLU A 176 15.81 -8.22 14.12
N ILE A 177 15.14 -7.43 14.97
CA ILE A 177 14.81 -6.03 14.69
C ILE A 177 16.13 -5.29 14.49
N GLY A 178 16.53 -5.09 13.23
CA GLY A 178 17.87 -4.59 12.94
C GLY A 178 18.14 -4.25 11.48
N ASP A 179 18.08 -5.21 10.55
CA ASP A 179 18.76 -5.01 9.25
C ASP A 179 18.01 -5.45 7.98
N GLU A 180 16.86 -6.12 8.08
CA GLU A 180 16.00 -6.39 6.92
C GLU A 180 14.59 -5.87 7.22
N GLY A 181 14.06 -4.97 6.38
CA GLY A 181 12.76 -4.35 6.58
C GLY A 181 11.61 -5.35 6.81
N GLY A 182 10.46 -4.85 7.29
CA GLY A 182 9.30 -5.70 7.59
C GLY A 182 8.86 -6.55 6.40
N ARG A 183 8.61 -7.85 6.65
CA ARG A 183 8.03 -8.77 5.67
C ARG A 183 6.51 -8.83 5.86
N LEU A 184 5.78 -8.51 4.79
CA LEU A 184 4.33 -8.56 4.74
C LEU A 184 3.87 -9.93 4.26
N SER A 185 3.11 -10.64 5.10
CA SER A 185 2.43 -11.87 4.69
C SER A 185 0.99 -11.56 4.29
N TYR A 186 0.55 -12.09 3.16
CA TYR A 186 -0.80 -11.88 2.63
C TYR A 186 -1.29 -13.10 1.85
N TYR A 187 -2.61 -13.23 1.74
CA TYR A 187 -3.25 -14.06 0.72
C TYR A 187 -3.68 -13.17 -0.45
N CYS A 188 -3.53 -13.66 -1.68
CA CYS A 188 -4.01 -12.98 -2.88
C CYS A 188 -4.39 -14.00 -3.95
N ASP A 189 -5.65 -14.00 -4.39
CA ASP A 189 -6.16 -14.91 -5.43
C ASP A 189 -7.11 -14.17 -6.37
N GLU A 190 -7.16 -14.63 -7.62
CA GLU A 190 -8.15 -14.17 -8.60
C GLU A 190 -9.53 -14.79 -8.32
N LEU A 191 -10.57 -13.95 -8.33
CA LEU A 191 -11.95 -14.41 -8.30
C LEU A 191 -12.33 -14.99 -9.66
N GLN A 192 -12.90 -16.18 -9.65
CA GLN A 192 -13.36 -16.83 -10.88
C GLN A 192 -14.50 -16.01 -11.53
N PRO A 193 -14.53 -15.91 -12.87
CA PRO A 193 -15.60 -15.20 -13.59
C PRO A 193 -17.01 -15.64 -13.21
#